data_AF-A0A8S9KP46-F1
#
_entry.id   AF-A0A8S9KP46-F1
#
_cell.length_a   1.000
_cell.length_b   1.000
_cell.length_c   1.000
_cell.angle_alpha   90.00
_cell.angle_beta   90.00
_cell.angle_gamma   90.00
#
_symmetry.space_group_name_H-M   'P 1'
#
loop_
_entity.id
_entity.type
_entity.pdbx_description
1 polymer ?
#
loop_
_entity_poly.entity_id
_entity_poly.type
_entity_poly.pdbx_seq_one_letter_code
_entity_poly.pdbx_strand_id
1 'polypeptide(L)' 'MGSRLAVDDLPGSRLVNVEMMRQLHAVYGEWLLKDGCWNFVVDHFKGARMLFLSEGSTHADLVAMTQEDYSLDMNT' A
#
# COMPACT_ATOMS: atom_id res chain seq x y z
N MET A 1 5.43 8.92 -57.95
CA MET A 1 6.18 9.35 -56.75
C MET A 1 5.20 9.41 -55.60
N GLY A 2 5.13 8.33 -54.81
CA GLY A 2 4.19 8.21 -53.69
C GLY A 2 4.82 8.81 -52.44
N SER A 3 4.28 9.93 -51.98
CA SER A 3 4.65 10.51 -50.68
C SER A 3 3.99 9.65 -49.59
N ARG A 4 4.80 8.79 -48.97
CA ARG A 4 4.42 8.04 -47.76
C ARG A 4 4.07 9.05 -46.67
N LEU A 5 2.81 9.04 -46.24
CA LEU A 5 2.39 9.67 -45.00
C LEU A 5 3.23 9.05 -43.88
N ALA A 6 4.04 9.87 -43.21
CA ALA A 6 4.71 9.47 -41.98
C ALA A 6 3.60 9.27 -40.93
N VAL A 7 3.31 8.00 -40.63
CA VAL A 7 2.40 7.55 -39.57
C VAL A 7 3.13 7.43 -38.23
N ASP A 8 4.16 8.25 -38.01
CA ASP A 8 5.03 8.16 -36.84
C ASP A 8 4.84 9.32 -35.86
N ASP A 9 3.61 9.82 -35.75
CA ASP A 9 3.23 10.79 -34.71
C ASP A 9 2.01 10.32 -33.91
N LEU A 10 1.91 9.00 -33.66
CA LEU A 10 1.14 8.56 -32.51
C LEU A 10 1.90 8.98 -31.25
N PRO A 11 1.22 9.57 -30.25
CA PRO A 11 1.79 9.71 -28.92
C PRO A 11 1.95 8.27 -28.40
N GLY A 12 3.10 7.69 -28.70
CA GLY A 12 3.52 6.39 -28.26
C GLY A 12 3.42 6.45 -26.76
N SER A 13 2.32 5.88 -26.26
CA SER A 13 2.24 5.11 -25.04
C SER A 13 3.36 5.55 -24.11
N ARG A 14 3.19 6.75 -23.52
CA ARG A 14 3.85 7.03 -22.26
C ARG A 14 3.19 6.02 -21.36
N LEU A 15 3.80 4.84 -21.35
CA LEU A 15 3.60 3.78 -20.39
C LEU A 15 3.46 4.57 -19.12
N VAL A 16 2.23 4.70 -18.63
CA VAL A 16 2.01 4.89 -17.22
C VAL A 16 2.90 3.81 -16.67
N ASN A 17 4.04 4.24 -16.13
CA ASN A 17 4.86 3.40 -15.30
C ASN A 17 3.91 3.21 -14.13
N VAL A 18 3.00 2.24 -14.29
CA VAL A 18 2.11 1.81 -13.24
C VAL A 18 3.13 1.13 -12.35
N GLU A 19 3.77 1.93 -11.48
CA GLU A 19 4.54 1.42 -10.36
C GLU A 19 3.69 0.29 -9.82
N MET A 20 4.24 -0.92 -9.86
CA MET A 20 3.46 -2.12 -9.57
C MET A 20 3.05 -2.03 -8.10
N MET A 21 1.87 -1.48 -7.84
CA MET A 21 1.38 -1.28 -6.48
C MET A 21 0.98 -2.64 -5.92
N ARG A 22 1.62 -3.03 -4.83
CA ARG A 22 1.27 -4.25 -4.09
C ARG A 22 0.14 -3.91 -3.13
N GLN A 23 -0.92 -4.72 -3.18
CA GLN A 23 -2.03 -4.62 -2.25
C GLN A 23 -1.74 -5.47 -1.03
N LEU A 24 -1.79 -4.86 0.15
CA LEU A 24 -1.65 -5.54 1.44
C LEU A 24 -2.92 -5.35 2.25
N HIS A 25 -3.50 -6.44 2.74
CA HIS A 25 -4.67 -6.39 3.61
C HIS A 25 -4.19 -6.31 5.06
N ALA A 26 -4.56 -5.22 5.74
CA ALA A 26 -4.29 -5.00 7.15
C ALA A 26 -5.59 -5.16 7.95
N VAL A 27 -5.52 -5.88 9.06
CA VAL A 27 -6.61 -6.01 10.03
C VAL A 27 -6.12 -5.43 11.34
N TYR A 28 -6.90 -4.54 11.94
CA TYR A 28 -6.54 -3.91 13.20
C TYR A 28 -7.02 -4.76 14.37
N GLY A 29 -6.24 -4.79 15.44
CA GLY A 29 -6.53 -5.61 16.61
C GLY A 29 -5.36 -5.67 17.57
N GLU A 30 -5.52 -6.46 18.61
CA GLU A 30 -4.53 -6.65 19.65
C GLU A 30 -4.20 -8.13 19.84
N TRP A 31 -2.94 -8.40 20.20
CA TRP A 31 -2.51 -9.73 20.60
C TRP A 31 -2.74 -9.89 22.11
N LEU A 32 -3.52 -10.89 22.49
CA LEU A 32 -3.81 -11.24 23.88
C LEU A 32 -3.25 -12.62 24.20
N LEU A 33 -2.47 -12.72 25.28
CA LEU A 33 -1.99 -14.00 25.79
C LEU A 33 -3.04 -14.58 26.74
N LYS A 34 -3.66 -15.70 26.35
CA LYS A 34 -4.67 -16.41 27.15
C LYS A 34 -4.35 -17.89 27.19
N ASP A 35 -4.30 -18.46 28.39
CA ASP A 35 -4.00 -19.88 28.64
C ASP A 35 -2.69 -20.36 27.98
N GLY A 36 -1.69 -19.46 27.90
CA GLY A 36 -0.40 -19.75 27.26
C GLY A 36 -0.41 -19.67 25.73
N CYS A 37 -1.53 -19.28 25.11
CA CYS A 37 -1.66 -19.12 23.67
C CYS A 37 -1.90 -17.65 23.29
N TRP A 38 -1.23 -17.19 22.23
CA TRP A 38 -1.49 -15.88 21.64
C TRP A 38 -2.76 -15.94 20.79
N ASN A 39 -3.73 -15.11 21.13
CA ASN A 39 -4.96 -14.92 20.39
C ASN A 39 -4.95 -13.51 19.79
N PHE A 40 -5.21 -13.40 18.49
CA PHE A 40 -5.41 -12.09 17.86
C PHE A 40 -6.89 -11.71 17.95
N VAL A 41 -7.20 -10.63 18.65
CA VAL A 41 -8.55 -10.09 18.77
C VAL A 41 -8.69 -8.90 17.83
N VAL A 42 -9.57 -9.04 16.84
CA VAL A 42 -9.83 -7.99 15.86
C VAL A 42 -10.60 -6.84 16.51
N ASP A 43 -10.15 -5.62 16.25
CA ASP A 43 -10.90 -4.42 16.60
C ASP A 43 -12.04 -4.24 15.61
N HIS A 44 -13.26 -4.56 16.05
CA HIS A 44 -14.46 -4.45 15.22
C HIS A 44 -14.86 -3.01 14.87
N PHE A 45 -14.42 -2.02 15.65
CA PHE A 45 -14.71 -0.61 15.36
C PHE A 45 -13.79 -0.08 14.26
N LYS A 46 -12.53 -0.52 14.28
CA LYS A 46 -11.52 -0.08 13.31
C LYS A 46 -11.52 -0.93 12.03
N GLY A 47 -11.82 -2.23 12.16
CA GLY A 47 -12.04 -3.14 11.04
C GLY A 47 -10.76 -3.52 10.30
N ALA A 48 -10.79 -3.39 8.98
CA ALA A 48 -9.70 -3.75 8.08
C ALA A 48 -9.49 -2.67 7.02
N ARG A 49 -8.25 -2.54 6.54
CA ARG A 49 -7.85 -1.59 5.51
C ARG A 49 -7.03 -2.29 4.43
N MET A 50 -7.23 -1.87 3.19
CA MET A 50 -6.32 -2.20 2.10
C MET A 50 -5.24 -1.12 2.00
N LEU A 51 -3.98 -1.53 2.14
CA LEU A 51 -2.80 -0.70 1.98
C LEU A 51 -2.22 -0.92 0.57
N PHE A 52 -1.71 0.15 -0.03
CA PHE A 52 -1.07 0.12 -1.34
C PHE A 52 0.40 0.49 -1.17
N LEU A 53 1.28 -0.44 -1.52
CA LEU A 53 2.72 -0.27 -1.42
C LEU A 53 3.30 -0.11 -2.82
N SER A 54 4.14 0.89 -3.04
CA SER A 54 4.99 0.97 -4.23
C SER A 54 6.17 0.01 -4.10
N GLU A 55 6.81 -0.36 -5.22
CA GLU A 55 8.01 -1.20 -5.20
C GLU A 55 9.18 -0.55 -4.43
N GLY A 56 9.20 0.78 -4.34
CA GLY A 56 10.17 1.55 -3.56
C GLY A 56 9.78 1.81 -2.10
N SER A 57 8.67 1.24 -1.60
CA SER A 57 8.23 1.49 -0.22
C SER A 57 9.25 1.01 0.79
N THR A 58 9.71 1.93 1.65
CA THR A 58 10.72 1.68 2.67
C THR A 58 10.08 1.27 3.99
N HIS A 59 10.88 0.75 4.92
CA HIS A 59 10.44 0.50 6.30
C HIS A 59 9.88 1.77 6.96
N ALA A 60 10.45 2.95 6.69
CA ALA A 60 9.97 4.20 7.25
C ALA A 60 8.56 4.55 6.75
N ASP A 61 8.27 4.29 5.47
CA ASP A 61 6.93 4.50 4.90
C ASP A 61 5.89 3.58 5.55
N LEU A 62 6.24 2.31 5.78
CA LEU A 62 5.38 1.36 6.49
C LEU A 62 5.09 1.79 7.94
N VAL A 63 6.13 2.30 8.63
CA VAL A 63 5.99 2.82 10.00
C VAL A 63 5.09 4.05 10.03
N ALA A 64 5.29 5.01 9.12
CA ALA A 64 4.45 6.20 9.01
C ALA A 64 2.98 5.85 8.76
N MET A 65 2.70 4.93 7.82
CA MET A 65 1.32 4.45 7.56
C MET A 65 0.70 3.82 8.81
N THR A 66 1.46 3.02 9.55
CA THR A 66 0.99 2.39 10.78
C THR A 66 0.71 3.42 11.88
N GLN A 67 1.57 4.43 12.01
CA GLN A 67 1.41 5.49 13.02
C GLN A 67 0.21 6.37 12.74
N GLU A 68 0.00 6.77 11.48
CA GLU A 68 -1.21 7.47 11.04
C GLU A 68 -2.46 6.64 11.37
N ASP A 69 -2.45 5.35 11.03
CA ASP A 69 -3.58 4.45 11.25
C ASP A 69 -3.92 4.28 12.72
N TYR A 70 -2.92 4.13 13.59
CA TYR A 70 -3.11 3.97 15.02
C TYR A 70 -3.18 5.29 15.78
N SER A 71 -3.10 6.44 15.08
CA SER A 71 -3.03 7.77 15.71
C SER A 71 -2.00 7.79 16.85
N LEU A 72 -0.88 7.09 16.65
CA LEU A 72 0.18 7.02 17.66
C LEU A 72 0.92 8.34 17.64
N ASP A 73 0.93 9.04 18.77
CA ASP A 73 1.74 10.24 18.91
C ASP A 73 3.22 9.88 18.69
N MET A 74 3.84 10.54 17.73
CA MET A 74 5.25 10.41 17.34
C MET A 74 6.23 10.98 18.38
N ASN A 75 5.79 11.16 19.63
CA ASN A 75 6.59 11.83 20.65
C ASN A 75 7.65 10.86 21.17
N THR A 76 8.80 10.87 20.51
CA THR A 76 10.02 10.15 20.90
C THR A 76 11.08 11.16 21.29
#